data_AF-A0A2V9PYN3-F1
#
_entry.id   AF-A0A2V9PYN3-F1
#
_cell.length_a   1.000
_cell.length_b   1.000
_cell.length_c   1.000
_cell.angle_alpha   90.00
_cell.angle_beta   90.00
_cell.angle_gamma   90.00
#
_symmetry.space_group_name_H-M   'P 1'
#
loop_
_entity.id
_entity.type
_entity.pdbx_description
1 polymer ?
#
loop_
_entity_poly.entity_id
_entity_poly.type
_entity_poly.pdbx_seq_one_letter_code
_entity_poly.pdbx_strand_id
1 'polypeptide(L)'
;MSHIRPRCFQLLCLVLLSLIPHAAAQTIDDLNQRWHDTFVALKNGQQDTADALFKNFNQDLRLYLQKNNADWRVEFLTGSLECQFSQWRSTGAGILRSVLQNNRDLNEKGKAQLSSWLTACTAENHASGSTPDAPTADIIDVAVHVQTPGIHSFGKAGYLDNSEHISGAAVSPLPVNELLARRVPISEPQRALDAALARYPGSVGSTIAGFTVATDKYRGADSASGIGRCLQSYLAPLKQEFEIDRSEYVVTVYAAPWIDQVYDNARKLHGLTLPQGVVAYSVLEDMSLSGLGSPTGCGSLAHELVHLLIKPKFPMSPAWLEEGLASEVAVSSARSDQFEFSWSWRDAMLEQNIALRPTVANLLETSWGDFNAAGREDLPRAAALQAMAAVFIRYLDTQGKLKEVYFAARDQHITADLSQYRSYGEILEKTFVKSVDDIDREFDAWFKKQQASRLKDTPAPRLCNGPVQGPCPDMKQTAN
;
A
#
# COMPACT_ATOMS: atom_id res chain seq x y z
N MET A 1 -40.20 -20.00 -67.04
CA MET A 1 -39.71 -18.77 -66.40
C MET A 1 -39.19 -19.16 -65.03
N SER A 2 -37.87 -19.22 -64.92
CA SER A 2 -37.14 -19.99 -63.90
C SER A 2 -36.36 -19.03 -63.02
N HIS A 3 -36.64 -19.00 -61.72
CA HIS A 3 -35.88 -18.23 -60.73
C HIS A 3 -34.86 -19.13 -60.03
N ILE A 4 -33.56 -18.83 -60.25
CA ILE A 4 -32.43 -19.39 -59.51
C ILE A 4 -31.90 -18.29 -58.57
N ARG A 5 -31.85 -18.56 -57.26
CA ARG A 5 -31.22 -17.69 -56.24
C ARG A 5 -29.83 -18.22 -55.90
N PRO A 6 -28.79 -17.36 -55.76
CA PRO A 6 -27.46 -17.81 -55.35
C PRO A 6 -27.33 -17.82 -53.83
N ARG A 7 -27.07 -18.99 -53.24
CA ARG A 7 -26.56 -19.19 -51.89
C ARG A 7 -25.14 -19.72 -52.02
N CYS A 8 -24.12 -18.87 -52.11
CA CYS A 8 -22.73 -19.38 -52.16
C CYS A 8 -21.62 -18.43 -51.68
N PHE A 9 -21.91 -17.31 -51.01
CA PHE A 9 -20.87 -16.32 -50.63
C PHE A 9 -20.56 -16.18 -49.13
N GLN A 10 -21.17 -16.96 -48.23
CA GLN A 10 -20.95 -16.81 -46.78
C GLN A 10 -19.96 -17.81 -46.16
N LEU A 11 -19.52 -18.86 -46.86
CA LEU A 11 -18.64 -19.88 -46.26
C LEU A 11 -17.13 -19.61 -46.41
N LEU A 12 -16.72 -18.67 -47.26
CA LEU A 12 -15.29 -18.43 -47.53
C LEU A 12 -14.64 -17.39 -46.60
N CYS A 13 -15.42 -16.51 -45.94
CA CYS A 13 -14.88 -15.52 -44.99
C CYS A 13 -14.56 -16.09 -43.59
N LEU A 14 -15.10 -17.26 -43.23
CA LEU A 14 -14.89 -17.85 -41.90
C LEU A 14 -13.59 -18.66 -41.77
N VAL A 15 -12.95 -19.03 -42.87
CA VAL A 15 -11.71 -19.84 -42.83
C VAL A 15 -10.44 -18.97 -42.79
N LEU A 16 -10.48 -17.75 -43.33
CA LEU A 16 -9.31 -16.85 -43.39
C LEU A 16 -9.00 -16.08 -42.08
N LEU A 17 -9.90 -16.08 -41.10
CA LEU A 17 -9.68 -15.45 -39.78
C LEU A 17 -8.92 -16.33 -38.77
N SER A 18 -8.65 -17.60 -39.11
CA SER A 18 -8.01 -18.57 -38.20
C SER A 18 -6.47 -18.63 -38.33
N LEU A 19 -5.86 -17.82 -39.19
CA LEU A 19 -4.42 -17.84 -39.47
C LEU A 19 -3.68 -16.56 -39.04
N ILE A 20 -4.29 -15.68 -38.25
CA ILE A 20 -3.53 -14.61 -37.63
C ILE A 20 -2.78 -15.24 -36.44
N PRO A 21 -1.44 -15.39 -36.49
CA PRO A 21 -0.68 -15.86 -35.35
C PRO A 21 -0.99 -14.88 -34.20
N HIS A 22 -1.55 -15.40 -33.12
CA HIS A 22 -1.70 -14.62 -31.91
C HIS A 22 -0.28 -14.26 -31.49
N ALA A 23 0.08 -12.98 -31.60
CA ALA A 23 1.36 -12.50 -31.09
C ALA A 23 1.46 -13.00 -29.63
N ALA A 24 2.55 -13.72 -29.34
CA ALA A 24 2.80 -14.22 -27.99
C ALA A 24 2.65 -13.06 -27.00
N ALA A 25 2.00 -13.31 -25.86
CA ALA A 25 1.86 -12.27 -24.85
C ALA A 25 3.25 -11.89 -24.36
N GLN A 26 3.57 -10.59 -24.40
CA GLN A 26 4.83 -10.09 -23.88
C GLN A 26 4.95 -10.41 -22.39
N THR A 27 6.07 -11.02 -21.99
CA THR A 27 6.38 -11.34 -20.60
C THR A 27 7.37 -10.34 -20.01
N ILE A 28 7.50 -10.34 -18.68
CA ILE A 28 8.53 -9.54 -18.00
C ILE A 28 9.95 -10.00 -18.38
N ASP A 29 10.13 -11.29 -18.69
CA ASP A 29 11.42 -11.84 -19.12
C ASP A 29 11.82 -11.30 -20.50
N ASP A 30 10.84 -11.14 -21.41
CA ASP A 30 11.09 -10.51 -22.71
C ASP A 30 11.52 -9.04 -22.55
N LEU A 31 10.88 -8.30 -21.63
CA LEU A 31 11.28 -6.92 -21.30
C LEU A 31 12.69 -6.88 -20.70
N ASN A 32 13.02 -7.81 -19.81
CA ASN A 32 14.34 -7.91 -19.21
C ASN A 32 15.42 -8.26 -20.24
N GLN A 33 15.12 -9.11 -21.22
CA GLN A 33 16.03 -9.41 -22.32
C GLN A 33 16.27 -8.18 -23.20
N ARG A 34 15.20 -7.46 -23.58
CA ARG A 34 15.31 -6.21 -24.34
C ARG A 34 16.14 -5.15 -23.62
N TRP A 35 15.90 -5.02 -22.31
CA TRP A 35 16.68 -4.18 -21.42
C TRP A 35 18.16 -4.55 -21.48
N HIS A 36 18.49 -5.84 -21.30
CA HIS A 36 19.86 -6.33 -21.33
C HIS A 36 20.55 -6.06 -22.67
N ASP A 37 19.89 -6.39 -23.79
CA ASP A 37 20.42 -6.16 -25.15
C ASP A 37 20.74 -4.68 -25.38
N THR A 38 19.89 -3.77 -24.87
CA THR A 38 20.10 -2.32 -24.97
C THR A 38 21.36 -1.89 -24.22
N PHE A 39 21.56 -2.39 -22.99
CA PHE A 39 22.76 -2.11 -22.21
C PHE A 39 24.03 -2.68 -22.85
N VAL A 40 23.96 -3.87 -23.44
CA VAL A 40 25.09 -4.47 -24.18
C VAL A 40 25.48 -3.59 -25.38
N ALA A 41 24.50 -3.10 -26.14
CA ALA A 41 24.76 -2.19 -27.27
C ALA A 41 25.42 -0.88 -26.79
N LEU A 42 24.92 -0.26 -25.71
CA LEU A 42 25.52 0.94 -25.11
C LEU A 42 26.97 0.70 -24.66
N LYS A 43 27.23 -0.41 -23.96
CA LYS A 43 28.58 -0.79 -23.49
C LYS A 43 29.57 -0.99 -24.64
N ASN A 44 29.09 -1.47 -25.79
CA ASN A 44 29.88 -1.68 -26.99
C ASN A 44 30.01 -0.40 -27.86
N GLY A 45 29.47 0.74 -27.43
CA GLY A 45 29.50 2.00 -28.19
C GLY A 45 28.57 2.00 -29.41
N GLN A 46 27.58 1.10 -29.48
CA GLN A 46 26.66 0.94 -30.61
C GLN A 46 25.40 1.79 -30.43
N GLN A 47 25.54 3.12 -30.43
CA GLN A 47 24.44 4.05 -30.10
C GLN A 47 23.18 3.84 -30.95
N ASP A 48 23.30 3.76 -32.28
CA ASP A 48 22.14 3.57 -33.18
C ASP A 48 21.38 2.27 -32.88
N THR A 49 22.11 1.22 -32.48
CA THR A 49 21.53 -0.07 -32.10
C THR A 49 20.81 0.05 -30.76
N ALA A 50 21.43 0.71 -29.78
CA ALA A 50 20.82 0.98 -28.49
C ALA A 50 19.53 1.81 -28.62
N ASP A 51 19.52 2.85 -29.46
CA ASP A 51 18.34 3.69 -29.71
C ASP A 51 17.19 2.86 -30.32
N ALA A 52 17.51 1.98 -31.29
CA ALA A 52 16.52 1.08 -31.89
C ALA A 52 15.98 0.06 -30.88
N LEU A 53 16.84 -0.53 -30.05
CA LEU A 53 16.44 -1.47 -29.00
C LEU A 53 15.61 -0.81 -27.91
N PHE A 54 15.96 0.41 -27.49
CA PHE A 54 15.18 1.20 -26.54
C PHE A 54 13.78 1.52 -27.07
N LYS A 55 13.66 1.87 -28.35
CA LYS A 55 12.36 2.05 -29.01
C LYS A 55 11.52 0.77 -28.99
N ASN A 56 12.15 -0.39 -29.25
CA ASN A 56 11.48 -1.68 -29.20
C ASN A 56 11.06 -2.03 -27.76
N PHE A 57 11.92 -1.79 -26.77
CA PHE A 57 11.58 -1.95 -25.35
C PHE A 57 10.33 -1.14 -24.98
N ASN A 58 10.26 0.13 -25.39
CA ASN A 58 9.08 0.97 -25.11
C ASN A 58 7.79 0.45 -25.78
N GLN A 59 7.91 -0.11 -26.99
CA GLN A 59 6.77 -0.74 -27.66
C GLN A 59 6.31 -2.01 -26.93
N ASP A 60 7.26 -2.88 -26.56
CA ASP A 60 7.01 -4.12 -25.84
C ASP A 60 6.41 -3.83 -24.44
N LEU A 61 6.91 -2.79 -23.76
CA LEU A 61 6.40 -2.34 -22.48
C LEU A 61 4.95 -1.86 -22.56
N ARG A 62 4.59 -1.10 -23.61
CA ARG A 62 3.19 -0.69 -23.85
C ARG A 62 2.26 -1.90 -23.98
N LEU A 63 2.69 -2.92 -24.70
CA LEU A 63 1.92 -4.14 -24.89
C LEU A 63 1.81 -4.94 -23.58
N TYR A 64 2.86 -4.96 -22.77
CA TYR A 64 2.86 -5.56 -21.44
C TYR A 64 1.86 -4.86 -20.50
N LEU A 65 1.92 -3.53 -20.41
CA LEU A 65 1.08 -2.72 -19.51
C LEU A 65 -0.40 -2.67 -19.91
N GLN A 66 -0.76 -3.03 -21.15
CA GLN A 66 -2.16 -3.20 -21.55
C GLN A 66 -2.83 -4.43 -20.91
N LYS A 67 -2.02 -5.40 -20.45
CA LYS A 67 -2.51 -6.69 -19.93
C LYS A 67 -2.13 -6.92 -18.47
N ASN A 68 -1.15 -6.18 -17.97
CA ASN A 68 -0.56 -6.36 -16.66
C ASN A 68 -0.45 -5.01 -15.96
N ASN A 69 -0.50 -5.00 -14.63
CA ASN A 69 -0.20 -3.81 -13.85
C ASN A 69 1.31 -3.54 -13.86
N ALA A 70 1.70 -2.26 -13.76
CA ALA A 70 3.09 -1.92 -13.48
C ALA A 70 3.45 -2.42 -12.08
N ASP A 71 4.62 -3.05 -11.95
CA ASP A 71 5.24 -3.36 -10.67
C ASP A 71 6.61 -2.67 -10.60
N TRP A 72 7.29 -2.81 -9.47
CA TRP A 72 8.59 -2.21 -9.28
C TRP A 72 9.65 -2.66 -10.30
N ARG A 73 9.53 -3.87 -10.89
CA ARG A 73 10.48 -4.37 -11.89
C ARG A 73 10.33 -3.58 -13.17
N VAL A 74 9.09 -3.38 -13.60
CA VAL A 74 8.79 -2.55 -14.77
C VAL A 74 9.36 -1.14 -14.59
N GLU A 75 9.12 -0.53 -13.43
CA GLU A 75 9.64 0.80 -13.11
C GLU A 75 11.17 0.82 -13.05
N PHE A 76 11.79 -0.19 -12.42
CA PHE A 76 13.25 -0.32 -12.36
C PHE A 76 13.87 -0.44 -13.76
N LEU A 77 13.38 -1.36 -14.59
CA LEU A 77 13.90 -1.59 -15.95
C LEU A 77 13.76 -0.32 -16.78
N THR A 78 12.61 0.34 -16.66
CA THR A 78 12.33 1.61 -17.33
C THR A 78 13.28 2.71 -16.88
N GLY A 79 13.32 3.01 -15.59
CA GLY A 79 14.09 4.14 -15.05
C GLY A 79 15.58 3.97 -15.31
N SER A 80 16.10 2.75 -15.16
CA SER A 80 17.51 2.45 -15.41
C SER A 80 17.91 2.61 -16.88
N LEU A 81 17.03 2.24 -17.83
CA LEU A 81 17.24 2.50 -19.25
C LEU A 81 17.18 3.99 -19.57
N GLU A 82 16.15 4.70 -19.11
CA GLU A 82 16.00 6.13 -19.38
C GLU A 82 17.18 6.95 -18.88
N CYS A 83 17.79 6.55 -17.76
CA CYS A 83 19.03 7.15 -17.26
C CYS A 83 20.20 7.11 -18.26
N GLN A 84 20.19 6.17 -19.21
CA GLN A 84 21.23 6.04 -20.23
C GLN A 84 21.08 7.00 -21.40
N PHE A 85 19.90 7.59 -21.59
CA PHE A 85 19.61 8.49 -22.70
C PHE A 85 19.44 9.91 -22.17
N SER A 86 20.27 10.85 -22.64
CA SER A 86 20.36 12.20 -22.07
C SER A 86 19.03 12.95 -22.04
N GLN A 87 18.18 12.75 -23.06
CA GLN A 87 16.86 13.36 -23.17
C GLN A 87 15.82 12.79 -22.17
N TRP A 88 16.06 11.59 -21.62
CA TRP A 88 15.14 10.91 -20.69
C TRP A 88 15.70 10.81 -19.26
N ARG A 89 16.94 11.25 -19.04
CA ARG A 89 17.67 11.08 -17.77
C ARG A 89 16.91 11.61 -16.55
N SER A 90 16.28 12.78 -16.66
CA SER A 90 15.50 13.37 -15.56
C SER A 90 14.31 12.49 -15.20
N THR A 91 13.61 11.96 -16.21
CA THR A 91 12.49 11.03 -16.05
C THR A 91 12.98 9.74 -15.40
N GLY A 92 14.05 9.14 -15.92
CA GLY A 92 14.64 7.93 -15.37
C GLY A 92 15.03 8.07 -13.90
N ALA A 93 15.66 9.19 -13.53
CA ALA A 93 15.99 9.48 -12.13
C ALA A 93 14.73 9.61 -11.26
N GLY A 94 13.67 10.23 -11.76
CA GLY A 94 12.37 10.33 -11.08
C GLY A 94 11.77 8.95 -10.79
N ILE A 95 11.74 8.08 -11.80
CA ILE A 95 11.22 6.71 -11.68
C ILE A 95 12.04 5.90 -10.67
N LEU A 96 13.38 5.91 -10.78
CA LEU A 96 14.24 5.17 -9.86
C LEU A 96 14.10 5.66 -8.40
N ARG A 97 13.93 6.97 -8.21
CA ARG A 97 13.63 7.53 -6.89
C ARG A 97 12.30 7.02 -6.34
N SER A 98 11.26 6.99 -7.18
CA SER A 98 9.94 6.46 -6.80
C SER A 98 10.03 4.99 -6.40
N VAL A 99 10.76 4.15 -7.15
CA VAL A 99 10.98 2.75 -6.78
C VAL A 99 11.66 2.66 -5.41
N LEU A 100 12.68 3.49 -5.16
CA LEU A 100 13.41 3.48 -3.89
C LEU A 100 12.53 3.91 -2.71
N GLN A 101 11.64 4.88 -2.93
CA GLN A 101 10.72 5.41 -1.92
C GLN A 101 9.55 4.47 -1.63
N ASN A 102 8.97 3.87 -2.68
CA ASN A 102 7.64 3.25 -2.63
C ASN A 102 7.68 1.72 -2.69
N ASN A 103 8.81 1.10 -3.01
CA ASN A 103 8.94 -0.35 -2.97
C ASN A 103 9.26 -0.85 -1.55
N ARG A 104 8.32 -1.60 -0.96
CA ARG A 104 8.48 -2.26 0.34
C ARG A 104 9.34 -3.52 0.29
N ASP A 105 9.49 -4.12 -0.90
CA ASP A 105 10.05 -5.46 -1.08
C ASP A 105 11.56 -5.44 -1.39
N LEU A 106 12.18 -4.25 -1.52
CA LEU A 106 13.62 -4.15 -1.71
C LEU A 106 14.37 -4.51 -0.42
N ASN A 107 15.23 -5.52 -0.53
CA ASN A 107 16.21 -5.79 0.52
C ASN A 107 17.32 -4.72 0.52
N GLU A 108 18.19 -4.74 1.53
CA GLU A 108 19.27 -3.74 1.65
C GLU A 108 20.22 -3.71 0.45
N LYS A 109 20.48 -4.87 -0.18
CA LYS A 109 21.29 -4.97 -1.40
C LYS A 109 20.59 -4.32 -2.59
N GLY A 110 19.28 -4.54 -2.75
CA GLY A 110 18.44 -3.91 -3.77
C GLY A 110 18.37 -2.40 -3.59
N LYS A 111 18.17 -1.91 -2.36
CA LYS A 111 18.20 -0.48 -2.04
C LYS A 111 19.56 0.13 -2.36
N ALA A 112 20.66 -0.52 -1.95
CA ALA A 112 22.01 -0.04 -2.22
C ALA A 112 22.31 0.02 -3.73
N GLN A 113 21.91 -1.02 -4.47
CA GLN A 113 22.05 -1.06 -5.92
C GLN A 113 21.25 0.06 -6.59
N LEU A 114 19.96 0.19 -6.26
CA LEU A 114 19.10 1.24 -6.80
C LEU A 114 19.61 2.65 -6.47
N SER A 115 20.10 2.86 -5.25
CA SER A 115 20.73 4.13 -4.85
C SER A 115 21.99 4.43 -5.65
N SER A 116 22.78 3.42 -5.99
CA SER A 116 23.95 3.59 -6.86
C SER A 116 23.53 3.97 -8.28
N TRP A 117 22.50 3.32 -8.83
CA TRP A 117 21.93 3.66 -10.14
C TRP A 117 21.39 5.10 -10.17
N LEU A 118 20.61 5.49 -9.16
CA LEU A 118 20.08 6.84 -9.06
C LEU A 118 21.20 7.88 -8.96
N THR A 119 22.21 7.62 -8.13
CA THR A 119 23.39 8.49 -7.98
C THR A 119 24.09 8.69 -9.32
N ALA A 120 24.37 7.60 -10.04
CA ALA A 120 24.98 7.65 -11.37
C ALA A 120 24.12 8.46 -12.34
N CYS A 121 22.81 8.18 -12.38
CA CYS A 121 21.84 8.86 -13.24
C CYS A 121 21.78 10.38 -13.01
N THR A 122 21.95 10.84 -11.77
CA THR A 122 21.91 12.28 -11.41
C THR A 122 23.26 12.99 -11.47
N ALA A 123 24.36 12.30 -11.79
CA ALA A 123 25.69 12.90 -11.82
C ALA A 123 25.85 13.91 -12.97
N GLU A 124 26.45 15.08 -12.69
CA GLU A 124 26.65 16.16 -13.68
C GLU A 124 27.49 15.71 -14.88
N ASN A 125 28.50 14.86 -14.66
CA ASN A 125 29.42 14.36 -15.68
C ASN A 125 29.22 12.87 -15.97
N HIS A 126 27.98 12.46 -16.27
CA HIS A 126 27.69 11.09 -16.66
C HIS A 126 28.33 10.78 -18.02
N ALA A 127 29.43 10.03 -18.03
CA ALA A 127 29.99 9.48 -19.25
C ALA A 127 29.03 8.41 -19.79
N SER A 128 28.61 8.50 -21.05
CA SER A 128 27.85 7.41 -21.67
C SER A 128 28.68 6.13 -21.62
N GLY A 129 28.13 5.06 -21.03
CA GLY A 129 28.81 3.76 -20.88
C GLY A 129 29.51 3.51 -19.55
N SER A 130 29.56 4.48 -18.61
CA SER A 130 29.98 4.22 -17.22
C SER A 130 28.80 3.73 -16.39
N THR A 131 28.28 2.55 -16.71
CA THR A 131 27.09 2.00 -16.05
C THR A 131 27.46 1.04 -14.93
N PRO A 132 26.77 1.12 -13.77
CA PRO A 132 26.79 0.04 -12.79
C PRO A 132 26.41 -1.29 -13.43
N ASP A 133 26.90 -2.39 -12.87
CA ASP A 133 26.53 -3.73 -13.33
C ASP A 133 25.01 -3.93 -13.30
N ALA A 134 24.53 -4.78 -14.21
CA ALA A 134 23.13 -5.15 -14.26
C ALA A 134 22.61 -5.63 -12.89
N PRO A 135 21.33 -5.41 -12.58
CA PRO A 135 20.73 -5.96 -11.38
C PRO A 135 20.93 -7.47 -11.36
N THR A 136 21.51 -7.97 -10.28
CA THR A 136 21.49 -9.41 -10.05
C THR A 136 20.04 -9.81 -9.75
N ALA A 137 19.62 -11.02 -10.14
CA ALA A 137 18.27 -11.54 -9.86
C ALA A 137 17.91 -11.61 -8.35
N ASP A 138 18.88 -11.33 -7.49
CA ASP A 138 18.88 -11.45 -6.03
C ASP A 138 18.69 -10.08 -5.31
N ILE A 139 18.09 -9.10 -5.99
CA ILE A 139 17.77 -7.77 -5.39
C ILE A 139 16.46 -7.76 -4.61
N ILE A 140 15.65 -8.81 -4.73
CA ILE A 140 14.53 -9.08 -3.83
C ILE A 140 14.98 -10.21 -2.92
N ASP A 141 14.94 -9.97 -1.61
CA ASP A 141 14.71 -11.10 -0.71
C ASP A 141 13.20 -11.16 -0.60
N VAL A 142 12.58 -12.16 -1.24
CA VAL A 142 11.11 -12.29 -1.18
C VAL A 142 10.67 -12.46 0.29
N ALA A 143 11.62 -12.79 1.18
CA ALA A 143 11.46 -12.94 2.61
C ALA A 143 11.87 -11.71 3.44
N VAL A 144 12.04 -10.51 2.88
CA VAL A 144 11.91 -9.27 3.69
C VAL A 144 10.42 -8.96 3.89
N HIS A 145 9.71 -9.98 4.39
CA HIS A 145 8.87 -9.83 5.55
C HIS A 145 8.91 -8.43 6.13
N VAL A 146 7.77 -7.75 6.04
CA VAL A 146 7.38 -6.44 6.59
C VAL A 146 8.15 -6.09 7.88
N GLN A 147 9.42 -5.77 7.68
CA GLN A 147 10.39 -5.21 8.59
C GLN A 147 10.87 -3.97 7.88
N THR A 148 9.94 -3.09 7.54
CA THR A 148 10.27 -1.68 7.67
C THR A 148 10.74 -1.52 9.12
N PRO A 149 12.01 -1.14 9.38
CA PRO A 149 12.46 -0.83 10.71
C PRO A 149 11.64 0.38 11.14
N GLY A 150 10.63 0.13 11.96
CA GLY A 150 10.11 1.12 12.87
C GLY A 150 8.62 1.50 12.81
N ILE A 151 7.60 0.71 12.47
CA ILE A 151 6.21 1.14 12.77
C ILE A 151 5.99 1.15 14.29
N HIS A 152 6.49 2.18 14.96
CA HIS A 152 6.09 2.51 16.29
C HIS A 152 4.89 3.43 16.23
N SER A 153 3.71 2.81 16.23
CA SER A 153 2.57 3.53 16.79
C SER A 153 2.82 3.66 18.30
N PHE A 154 3.06 4.87 18.80
CA PHE A 154 2.42 5.15 20.09
C PHE A 154 0.95 4.80 19.88
N GLY A 155 0.44 3.88 20.71
CA GLY A 155 -0.64 2.99 20.32
C GLY A 155 -1.77 3.62 19.51
N LYS A 156 -2.52 2.79 18.78
CA LYS A 156 -3.89 3.15 18.37
C LYS A 156 -4.82 3.51 19.58
N ALA A 157 -4.29 3.62 20.80
CA ALA A 157 -4.86 4.29 21.94
C ALA A 157 -3.95 5.47 22.33
N GLY A 158 -4.51 6.66 22.60
CA GLY A 158 -3.80 7.83 23.12
C GLY A 158 -3.20 7.66 24.53
N TYR A 159 -2.64 6.49 24.85
CA TYR A 159 -1.94 6.16 26.08
C TYR A 159 -0.59 5.54 25.76
N LEU A 160 0.45 6.14 26.34
CA LEU A 160 1.82 5.66 26.35
C LEU A 160 1.85 4.31 27.08
N ASP A 161 1.94 3.21 26.34
CA ASP A 161 2.48 1.98 26.92
C ASP A 161 4.00 2.16 27.03
N ASN A 162 4.53 2.06 28.25
CA ASN A 162 5.96 2.21 28.56
C ASN A 162 6.70 0.86 28.48
N SER A 163 6.07 -0.17 27.92
CA SER A 163 6.71 -1.47 27.75
C SER A 163 7.88 -1.40 26.75
N GLU A 164 9.08 -1.66 27.24
CA GLU A 164 10.25 -1.94 26.40
C GLU A 164 10.11 -3.36 25.82
N HIS A 165 9.59 -3.46 24.60
CA HIS A 165 9.56 -4.73 23.87
C HIS A 165 10.89 -4.98 23.15
N ILE A 166 11.98 -5.17 23.90
CA ILE A 166 13.26 -5.62 23.36
C ILE A 166 13.28 -7.15 23.39
N SER A 167 12.77 -7.78 22.33
CA SER A 167 13.00 -9.21 22.13
C SER A 167 14.45 -9.41 21.69
N GLY A 168 15.33 -9.76 22.64
CA GLY A 168 16.73 -10.14 22.36
C GLY A 168 16.91 -11.51 21.67
N ALA A 169 15.82 -12.19 21.28
CA ALA A 169 15.90 -13.45 20.55
C ALA A 169 16.09 -13.17 19.05
N ALA A 170 17.13 -13.75 18.45
CA ALA A 170 17.29 -13.76 17.00
C ALA A 170 16.07 -14.44 16.37
N VAL A 171 15.38 -13.74 15.48
CA VAL A 171 14.26 -14.30 14.72
C VAL A 171 14.76 -14.55 13.30
N SER A 172 14.52 -15.76 12.78
CA SER A 172 14.74 -16.07 11.38
C SER A 172 13.42 -15.91 10.64
N PRO A 173 13.33 -15.01 9.64
CA PRO A 173 12.19 -14.95 8.74
C PRO A 173 11.86 -16.33 8.18
N LEU A 174 10.57 -16.60 7.99
CA LEU A 174 10.17 -17.86 7.35
C LEU A 174 10.47 -17.81 5.85
N PRO A 175 10.84 -18.96 5.24
CA PRO A 175 10.98 -19.04 3.79
C PRO A 175 9.68 -18.67 3.08
N VAL A 176 9.79 -17.91 1.99
CA VAL A 176 8.61 -17.43 1.22
C VAL A 176 7.76 -18.54 0.67
N ASN A 177 8.37 -19.60 0.18
CA ASN A 177 7.66 -20.77 -0.29
C ASN A 177 6.83 -21.42 0.81
N GLU A 178 7.25 -21.34 2.08
CA GLU A 178 6.43 -21.78 3.21
C GLU A 178 5.20 -20.89 3.38
N LEU A 179 5.36 -19.57 3.31
CA LEU A 179 4.24 -18.62 3.44
C LEU A 179 3.26 -18.74 2.28
N LEU A 180 3.75 -18.77 1.04
CA LEU A 180 2.92 -18.98 -0.15
C LEU A 180 2.14 -20.29 -0.07
N ALA A 181 2.71 -21.35 0.52
CA ALA A 181 2.04 -22.63 0.71
C ALA A 181 0.88 -22.58 1.72
N ARG A 182 0.80 -21.54 2.56
CA ARG A 182 -0.32 -21.31 3.49
C ARG A 182 -1.53 -20.69 2.83
N ARG A 183 -1.40 -20.16 1.60
CA ARG A 183 -2.54 -19.61 0.86
C ARG A 183 -3.59 -20.69 0.62
N VAL A 184 -4.83 -20.34 0.93
CA VAL A 184 -6.00 -21.22 0.73
C VAL A 184 -6.97 -20.52 -0.20
N PRO A 185 -7.43 -21.15 -1.31
CA PRO A 185 -8.44 -20.56 -2.18
C PRO A 185 -9.69 -20.14 -1.39
N ILE A 186 -10.30 -19.02 -1.78
CA ILE A 186 -11.49 -18.48 -1.10
C ILE A 186 -12.67 -19.47 -1.04
N SER A 187 -12.67 -20.51 -1.88
CA SER A 187 -13.65 -21.61 -1.88
C SER A 187 -13.46 -22.62 -0.75
N GLU A 188 -12.35 -22.58 0.00
CA GLU A 188 -12.02 -23.56 1.05
C GLU A 188 -11.82 -22.92 2.44
N PRO A 189 -12.75 -22.09 2.93
CA PRO A 189 -12.56 -21.33 4.17
C PRO A 189 -12.34 -22.21 5.40
N GLN A 190 -12.95 -23.39 5.48
CA GLN A 190 -12.75 -24.30 6.61
C GLN A 190 -11.30 -24.85 6.65
N ARG A 191 -10.70 -25.17 5.49
CA ARG A 191 -9.31 -25.61 5.43
C ARG A 191 -8.36 -24.51 5.92
N ALA A 192 -8.64 -23.26 5.59
CA ALA A 192 -7.89 -22.11 6.09
C ALA A 192 -8.01 -22.00 7.62
N LEU A 193 -9.22 -22.16 8.16
CA LEU A 193 -9.46 -22.16 9.62
C LEU A 193 -8.71 -23.27 10.33
N ASP A 194 -8.82 -24.51 9.86
CA ASP A 194 -8.13 -25.65 10.49
C ASP A 194 -6.61 -25.43 10.50
N ALA A 195 -6.06 -24.92 9.39
CA ALA A 195 -4.64 -24.60 9.29
C ALA A 195 -4.22 -23.43 10.20
N ALA A 196 -5.07 -22.40 10.34
CA ALA A 196 -4.81 -21.27 11.23
C ALA A 196 -4.83 -21.69 12.71
N LEU A 197 -5.81 -22.51 13.11
CA LEU A 197 -5.90 -23.04 14.47
C LEU A 197 -4.72 -23.97 14.82
N ALA A 198 -4.23 -24.75 13.85
CA ALA A 198 -3.04 -25.57 14.01
C ALA A 198 -1.77 -24.73 14.26
N ARG A 199 -1.64 -23.58 13.59
CA ARG A 199 -0.53 -22.64 13.80
C ARG A 199 -0.69 -21.77 15.04
N TYR A 200 -1.91 -21.63 15.56
CA TYR A 200 -2.21 -20.82 16.73
C TYR A 200 -2.81 -21.66 17.88
N PRO A 201 -2.02 -22.52 18.55
CA PRO A 201 -2.55 -23.44 19.57
C PRO A 201 -3.29 -22.73 20.71
N GLY A 202 -4.41 -23.32 21.15
CA GLY A 202 -5.26 -22.73 22.20
C GLY A 202 -6.19 -21.61 21.71
N SER A 203 -6.28 -21.41 20.40
CA SER A 203 -7.25 -20.53 19.76
C SER A 203 -8.54 -21.25 19.41
N VAL A 204 -9.56 -20.45 19.14
CA VAL A 204 -10.83 -20.83 18.52
C VAL A 204 -11.07 -19.88 17.35
N GLY A 205 -11.98 -20.22 16.44
CA GLY A 205 -12.19 -19.38 15.29
C GLY A 205 -13.49 -19.61 14.55
N SER A 206 -13.68 -18.83 13.49
CA SER A 206 -14.84 -18.85 12.62
C SER A 206 -14.47 -18.42 11.21
N THR A 207 -15.33 -18.74 10.24
CA THR A 207 -15.18 -18.31 8.86
C THR A 207 -16.35 -17.41 8.46
N ILE A 208 -16.07 -16.29 7.79
CA ILE A 208 -17.08 -15.32 7.35
C ILE A 208 -16.63 -14.73 6.02
N ALA A 209 -17.40 -14.93 4.94
CA ALA A 209 -17.29 -14.18 3.69
C ALA A 209 -15.86 -14.00 3.11
N GLY A 210 -15.05 -15.06 3.10
CA GLY A 210 -13.66 -15.02 2.62
C GLY A 210 -12.62 -14.70 3.69
N PHE A 211 -13.04 -14.53 4.94
CA PHE A 211 -12.17 -14.45 6.11
C PHE A 211 -12.19 -15.74 6.91
N THR A 212 -11.04 -16.08 7.47
CA THR A 212 -10.89 -16.99 8.60
C THR A 212 -10.37 -16.17 9.76
N VAL A 213 -11.05 -16.20 10.90
CA VAL A 213 -10.63 -15.47 12.10
C VAL A 213 -10.29 -16.46 13.21
N ALA A 214 -9.04 -16.44 13.66
CA ALA A 214 -8.59 -17.16 14.85
C ALA A 214 -8.34 -16.16 15.98
N THR A 215 -8.83 -16.47 17.17
CA THR A 215 -8.67 -15.65 18.39
C THR A 215 -8.47 -16.56 19.59
N ASP A 216 -8.02 -16.04 20.72
CA ASP A 216 -7.83 -16.86 21.90
C ASP A 216 -9.15 -17.48 22.38
N LYS A 217 -9.06 -18.67 22.99
CA LYS A 217 -10.23 -19.42 23.47
C LYS A 217 -11.12 -18.66 24.47
N TYR A 218 -10.59 -17.66 25.19
CA TYR A 218 -11.36 -16.93 26.20
C TYR A 218 -12.34 -15.95 25.56
N ARG A 219 -12.02 -15.45 24.36
CA ARG A 219 -12.93 -14.60 23.57
C ARG A 219 -14.04 -15.39 22.88
N GLY A 220 -13.81 -16.66 22.57
CA GLY A 220 -14.80 -17.54 21.97
C GLY A 220 -15.02 -17.34 20.46
N ALA A 221 -15.65 -18.33 19.82
CA ALA A 221 -15.90 -18.35 18.38
C ALA A 221 -16.90 -17.27 17.91
N ASP A 222 -17.79 -16.81 18.79
CA ASP A 222 -18.70 -15.70 18.51
C ASP A 222 -17.93 -14.38 18.33
N SER A 223 -16.86 -14.20 19.10
CA SER A 223 -15.98 -13.02 18.95
C SER A 223 -15.28 -13.05 17.60
N ALA A 224 -14.73 -14.20 17.21
CA ALA A 224 -14.14 -14.39 15.89
C ALA A 224 -15.13 -14.12 14.75
N SER A 225 -16.36 -14.64 14.86
CA SER A 225 -17.43 -14.39 13.89
C SER A 225 -17.80 -12.91 13.79
N GLY A 226 -17.87 -12.22 14.93
CA GLY A 226 -18.14 -10.78 14.98
C GLY A 226 -17.05 -9.95 14.30
N ILE A 227 -15.78 -10.26 14.56
CA ILE A 227 -14.64 -9.60 13.88
C ILE A 227 -14.70 -9.84 12.37
N GLY A 228 -14.99 -11.07 11.94
CA GLY A 228 -15.14 -11.40 10.53
C GLY A 228 -16.26 -10.59 9.85
N ARG A 229 -17.41 -10.40 10.51
CA ARG A 229 -18.49 -9.54 10.02
C ARG A 229 -18.09 -8.06 9.98
N CYS A 230 -17.34 -7.59 10.97
CA CYS A 230 -16.80 -6.23 10.96
C CYS A 230 -15.88 -6.01 9.75
N LEU A 231 -14.94 -6.93 9.48
CA LEU A 231 -14.06 -6.80 8.31
C LEU A 231 -14.83 -6.92 6.98
N GLN A 232 -15.84 -7.79 6.93
CA GLN A 232 -16.70 -7.93 5.75
C GLN A 232 -17.37 -6.61 5.34
N SER A 233 -17.74 -5.74 6.28
CA SER A 233 -18.42 -4.47 5.92
C SER A 233 -17.51 -3.50 5.14
N TYR A 234 -16.19 -3.69 5.19
CA TYR A 234 -15.23 -2.86 4.46
C TYR A 234 -15.04 -3.28 3.00
N LEU A 235 -15.40 -4.52 2.63
CA LEU A 235 -15.10 -5.06 1.30
C LEU A 235 -15.86 -4.34 0.17
N ALA A 236 -17.12 -4.01 0.39
CA ALA A 236 -17.94 -3.35 -0.62
C ALA A 236 -17.48 -1.92 -0.93
N PRO A 237 -17.30 -1.01 0.05
CA PRO A 237 -16.81 0.34 -0.21
C PRO A 237 -15.38 0.35 -0.77
N LEU A 238 -14.47 -0.53 -0.28
CA LEU A 238 -13.13 -0.66 -0.89
C LEU A 238 -13.19 -0.93 -2.40
N LYS A 239 -14.08 -1.83 -2.81
CA LYS A 239 -14.28 -2.16 -4.21
C LYS A 239 -14.92 -1.01 -4.99
N GLN A 240 -16.01 -0.43 -4.49
CA GLN A 240 -16.79 0.56 -5.24
C GLN A 240 -16.09 1.92 -5.33
N GLU A 241 -15.37 2.29 -4.28
CA GLU A 241 -14.72 3.60 -4.21
C GLU A 241 -13.33 3.59 -4.86
N PHE A 242 -12.54 2.53 -4.63
CA PHE A 242 -11.12 2.47 -5.01
C PHE A 242 -10.75 1.30 -5.93
N GLU A 243 -11.72 0.50 -6.40
CA GLU A 243 -11.46 -0.73 -7.17
C GLU A 243 -10.54 -1.72 -6.46
N ILE A 244 -10.51 -1.68 -5.12
CA ILE A 244 -9.79 -2.64 -4.29
C ILE A 244 -10.66 -3.89 -4.13
N ASP A 245 -10.42 -4.88 -5.00
CA ASP A 245 -11.15 -6.14 -4.99
C ASP A 245 -10.82 -6.99 -3.76
N ARG A 246 -11.73 -7.90 -3.43
CA ARG A 246 -11.45 -8.98 -2.47
C ARG A 246 -10.33 -9.90 -3.01
N SER A 247 -9.62 -10.56 -2.10
CA SER A 247 -8.63 -11.58 -2.47
C SER A 247 -9.29 -12.82 -3.12
N GLU A 248 -8.53 -13.49 -3.98
CA GLU A 248 -8.85 -14.84 -4.49
C GLU A 248 -8.57 -15.94 -3.46
N TYR A 249 -7.82 -15.59 -2.41
CA TYR A 249 -7.51 -16.45 -1.27
C TYR A 249 -8.30 -16.02 -0.04
N VAL A 250 -8.43 -16.94 0.92
CA VAL A 250 -8.97 -16.63 2.24
C VAL A 250 -8.00 -15.71 2.99
N VAL A 251 -8.49 -14.60 3.51
CA VAL A 251 -7.71 -13.73 4.40
C VAL A 251 -7.72 -14.34 5.80
N THR A 252 -6.54 -14.70 6.31
CA THR A 252 -6.39 -15.29 7.66
C THR A 252 -6.13 -14.20 8.68
N VAL A 253 -7.00 -14.08 9.68
CA VAL A 253 -6.97 -13.04 10.70
C VAL A 253 -6.62 -13.65 12.04
N TYR A 254 -5.49 -13.25 12.62
CA TYR A 254 -5.10 -13.60 13.99
C TYR A 254 -5.46 -12.44 14.92
N ALA A 255 -6.68 -12.49 15.47
CA ALA A 255 -7.20 -11.42 16.34
C ALA A 255 -6.58 -11.51 17.73
N ALA A 256 -5.64 -10.61 18.00
CA ALA A 256 -4.94 -10.51 19.26
C ALA A 256 -5.83 -9.85 20.35
N PRO A 257 -5.88 -10.41 21.57
CA PRO A 257 -6.59 -9.81 22.70
C PRO A 257 -5.85 -8.59 23.32
N TRP A 258 -4.52 -8.51 23.17
CA TRP A 258 -3.69 -7.42 23.66
C TRP A 258 -2.43 -7.26 22.79
N ILE A 259 -1.71 -6.17 23.02
CA ILE A 259 -0.60 -5.73 22.17
C ILE A 259 0.54 -6.76 22.11
N ASP A 260 0.97 -7.30 23.25
CA ASP A 260 2.04 -8.32 23.30
C ASP A 260 1.72 -9.55 22.44
N GLN A 261 0.44 -9.91 22.32
CA GLN A 261 0.04 -11.04 21.48
C GLN A 261 0.26 -10.75 20.00
N VAL A 262 0.25 -9.49 19.56
CA VAL A 262 0.61 -9.10 18.18
C VAL A 262 2.09 -9.39 17.92
N TYR A 263 2.98 -9.03 18.84
CA TYR A 263 4.42 -9.32 18.75
C TYR A 263 4.68 -10.83 18.80
N ASP A 264 4.00 -11.53 19.69
CA ASP A 264 4.07 -12.98 19.78
C ASP A 264 3.62 -13.65 18.49
N ASN A 265 2.52 -13.18 17.89
CA ASN A 265 2.05 -13.67 16.61
C ASN A 265 3.09 -13.41 15.52
N ALA A 266 3.64 -12.20 15.43
CA ALA A 266 4.65 -11.86 14.43
C ALA A 266 5.86 -12.78 14.49
N ARG A 267 6.40 -12.99 15.70
CA ARG A 267 7.54 -13.87 15.93
C ARG A 267 7.20 -15.34 15.66
N LYS A 268 6.10 -15.85 16.21
CA LYS A 268 5.76 -17.28 16.19
C LYS A 268 5.20 -17.74 14.85
N LEU A 269 4.38 -16.92 14.20
CA LEU A 269 3.69 -17.28 12.96
C LEU A 269 4.54 -16.95 11.73
N HIS A 270 5.34 -15.90 11.80
CA HIS A 270 6.01 -15.33 10.63
C HIS A 270 7.52 -15.12 10.83
N GLY A 271 8.08 -15.38 12.01
CA GLY A 271 9.51 -15.14 12.21
C GLY A 271 9.87 -13.64 12.09
N LEU A 272 8.96 -12.76 12.49
CA LEU A 272 9.13 -11.30 12.44
C LEU A 272 9.54 -10.74 13.80
N THR A 273 10.47 -9.80 13.79
CA THR A 273 10.60 -8.78 14.85
C THR A 273 9.83 -7.55 14.42
N LEU A 274 8.77 -7.22 15.15
CA LEU A 274 8.08 -5.96 14.97
C LEU A 274 8.83 -4.85 15.71
N PRO A 275 8.87 -3.66 15.12
CA PRO A 275 9.20 -2.45 15.85
C PRO A 275 8.30 -2.27 17.07
N GLN A 276 8.78 -1.59 18.12
CA GLN A 276 7.89 -1.25 19.25
C GLN A 276 6.72 -0.42 18.71
N GLY A 277 5.59 -0.34 19.41
CA GLY A 277 4.42 0.39 18.96
C GLY A 277 3.61 -0.20 17.79
N VAL A 278 4.02 -1.28 17.11
CA VAL A 278 3.14 -1.95 16.15
C VAL A 278 1.95 -2.56 16.86
N VAL A 279 0.72 -2.19 16.48
CA VAL A 279 -0.53 -2.79 17.03
C VAL A 279 -1.25 -3.72 16.07
N ALA A 280 -0.81 -3.75 14.81
CA ALA A 280 -1.27 -4.69 13.80
C ALA A 280 -0.23 -4.79 12.68
N TYR A 281 -0.19 -5.90 11.96
CA TYR A 281 0.62 -6.09 10.75
C TYR A 281 -0.08 -7.04 9.78
N SER A 282 0.33 -7.01 8.53
CA SER A 282 -0.12 -7.88 7.44
C SER A 282 1.06 -8.57 6.75
N VAL A 283 0.81 -9.75 6.18
CA VAL A 283 1.78 -10.55 5.42
C VAL A 283 1.11 -10.96 4.11
N LEU A 284 1.57 -10.39 3.00
CA LEU A 284 0.98 -10.60 1.68
C LEU A 284 1.20 -12.02 1.17
N GLU A 285 2.34 -12.63 1.51
CA GLU A 285 2.76 -13.95 1.04
C GLU A 285 1.78 -15.04 1.47
N ASP A 286 1.24 -14.99 2.69
CA ASP A 286 0.24 -15.95 3.15
C ASP A 286 -1.19 -15.37 3.30
N MET A 287 -1.41 -14.14 2.83
CA MET A 287 -2.68 -13.42 2.94
C MET A 287 -3.19 -13.37 4.37
N SER A 288 -2.30 -13.13 5.33
CA SER A 288 -2.66 -13.03 6.74
C SER A 288 -2.47 -11.64 7.31
N LEU A 289 -3.21 -11.35 8.38
CA LEU A 289 -3.01 -10.18 9.22
C LEU A 289 -3.20 -10.54 10.68
N SER A 290 -2.57 -9.77 11.57
CA SER A 290 -2.68 -9.92 13.01
C SER A 290 -2.78 -8.55 13.65
N GLY A 291 -3.68 -8.40 14.62
CA GLY A 291 -3.89 -7.10 15.26
C GLY A 291 -5.00 -7.12 16.29
N LEU A 292 -5.25 -5.96 16.89
CA LEU A 292 -6.32 -5.77 17.87
C LEU A 292 -7.67 -5.58 17.17
N GLY A 293 -8.69 -6.30 17.62
CA GLY A 293 -10.04 -6.12 17.12
C GLY A 293 -11.08 -6.71 18.04
N SER A 294 -12.30 -6.18 17.97
CA SER A 294 -13.48 -6.66 18.68
C SER A 294 -14.63 -6.89 17.70
N PRO A 295 -15.69 -7.61 18.11
CA PRO A 295 -16.87 -7.84 17.28
C PRO A 295 -17.52 -6.57 16.71
N THR A 296 -17.35 -5.44 17.38
CA THR A 296 -17.95 -4.14 17.00
C THR A 296 -16.90 -3.11 16.60
N GLY A 297 -15.62 -3.48 16.53
CA GLY A 297 -14.53 -2.54 16.28
C GLY A 297 -13.28 -3.28 15.81
N CYS A 298 -13.09 -3.36 14.49
CA CYS A 298 -11.96 -4.04 13.86
C CYS A 298 -10.92 -3.05 13.30
N GLY A 299 -10.93 -1.77 13.71
CA GLY A 299 -10.17 -0.70 13.05
C GLY A 299 -8.70 -1.03 12.76
N SER A 300 -7.96 -1.62 13.72
CA SER A 300 -6.56 -1.98 13.45
C SER A 300 -6.40 -3.09 12.42
N LEU A 301 -7.35 -4.02 12.34
CA LEU A 301 -7.40 -5.09 11.34
C LEU A 301 -7.91 -4.57 9.99
N ALA A 302 -8.84 -3.59 9.98
CA ALA A 302 -9.33 -2.95 8.77
C ALA A 302 -8.24 -2.12 8.09
N HIS A 303 -7.36 -1.47 8.86
CA HIS A 303 -6.12 -0.85 8.38
C HIS A 303 -5.27 -1.84 7.59
N GLU A 304 -4.93 -2.98 8.21
CA GLU A 304 -4.11 -4.02 7.57
C GLU A 304 -4.80 -4.67 6.37
N LEU A 305 -6.13 -4.73 6.38
CA LEU A 305 -6.88 -5.24 5.24
C LEU A 305 -6.67 -4.38 3.99
N VAL A 306 -6.54 -3.05 4.14
CA VAL A 306 -6.21 -2.16 3.00
C VAL A 306 -4.85 -2.53 2.42
N HIS A 307 -3.82 -2.69 3.27
CA HIS A 307 -2.47 -3.07 2.82
C HIS A 307 -2.46 -4.41 2.07
N LEU A 308 -3.21 -5.40 2.54
CA LEU A 308 -3.31 -6.69 1.85
C LEU A 308 -4.01 -6.59 0.49
N LEU A 309 -5.13 -5.87 0.43
CA LEU A 309 -6.00 -5.91 -0.74
C LEU A 309 -5.64 -4.89 -1.84
N ILE A 310 -4.91 -3.83 -1.51
CA ILE A 310 -4.53 -2.80 -2.49
C ILE A 310 -3.47 -3.31 -3.48
N LYS A 311 -2.57 -4.20 -3.03
CA LYS A 311 -1.36 -4.60 -3.77
C LYS A 311 -1.59 -5.24 -5.14
N PRO A 312 -2.60 -6.11 -5.35
CA PRO A 312 -2.88 -6.65 -6.69
C PRO A 312 -3.21 -5.59 -7.74
N LYS A 313 -3.74 -4.43 -7.34
CA LYS A 313 -4.19 -3.35 -8.25
C LYS A 313 -3.28 -2.15 -8.27
N PHE A 314 -2.61 -1.87 -7.15
CA PHE A 314 -1.71 -0.74 -7.00
C PHE A 314 -0.48 -1.17 -6.18
N PRO A 315 0.40 -2.02 -6.74
CA PRO A 315 1.52 -2.60 -5.99
C PRO A 315 2.52 -1.54 -5.51
N MET A 316 2.73 -0.50 -6.32
CA MET A 316 3.62 0.64 -6.08
C MET A 316 2.90 1.86 -5.47
N SER A 317 1.79 1.63 -4.75
CA SER A 317 1.10 2.71 -4.02
C SER A 317 2.06 3.49 -3.13
N PRO A 318 2.08 4.83 -3.21
CA PRO A 318 3.01 5.61 -2.42
C PRO A 318 2.64 5.58 -0.94
N ALA A 319 3.66 5.68 -0.08
CA ALA A 319 3.51 5.46 1.35
C ALA A 319 2.44 6.35 1.99
N TRP A 320 2.43 7.64 1.65
CA TRP A 320 1.45 8.60 2.17
C TRP A 320 0.00 8.25 1.79
N LEU A 321 -0.23 7.75 0.56
CA LEU A 321 -1.57 7.46 0.07
C LEU A 321 -2.10 6.18 0.72
N GLU A 322 -1.27 5.13 0.75
CA GLU A 322 -1.65 3.84 1.29
C GLU A 322 -1.82 3.89 2.83
N GLU A 323 -0.88 4.47 3.58
CA GLU A 323 -1.00 4.61 5.05
C GLU A 323 -2.11 5.58 5.45
N GLY A 324 -2.25 6.68 4.70
CA GLY A 324 -3.33 7.63 4.92
C GLY A 324 -4.69 6.98 4.72
N LEU A 325 -4.88 6.27 3.59
CA LEU A 325 -6.14 5.61 3.26
C LEU A 325 -6.44 4.49 4.27
N ALA A 326 -5.45 3.64 4.59
CA ALA A 326 -5.61 2.60 5.60
C ALA A 326 -6.01 3.18 6.97
N SER A 327 -5.39 4.30 7.36
CA SER A 327 -5.70 4.99 8.62
C SER A 327 -7.11 5.58 8.66
N GLU A 328 -7.56 6.22 7.58
CA GLU A 328 -8.92 6.78 7.52
C GLU A 328 -9.98 5.68 7.41
N VAL A 329 -9.72 4.63 6.63
CA VAL A 329 -10.60 3.45 6.57
C VAL A 329 -10.78 2.85 7.97
N ALA A 330 -9.71 2.71 8.76
CA ALA A 330 -9.74 2.15 10.10
C ALA A 330 -10.67 2.87 11.09
N VAL A 331 -10.98 4.15 10.85
CA VAL A 331 -11.83 5.00 11.72
C VAL A 331 -13.12 5.45 11.02
N SER A 332 -13.32 5.05 9.77
CA SER A 332 -14.48 5.42 8.96
C SER A 332 -15.74 4.64 9.33
N SER A 333 -16.88 5.23 8.98
CA SER A 333 -18.14 4.49 8.84
C SER A 333 -18.21 3.90 7.43
N ALA A 334 -18.22 2.57 7.33
CA ALA A 334 -18.37 1.88 6.05
C ALA A 334 -19.85 1.90 5.59
N ARG A 335 -20.11 2.48 4.42
CA ARG A 335 -21.41 2.39 3.73
C ARG A 335 -21.34 1.34 2.61
N SER A 336 -22.44 1.12 1.91
CA SER A 336 -22.51 0.08 0.86
C SER A 336 -21.55 0.31 -0.32
N ASP A 337 -21.22 1.56 -0.61
CA ASP A 337 -20.56 2.00 -1.84
C ASP A 337 -19.42 3.00 -1.62
N GLN A 338 -19.29 3.54 -0.41
CA GLN A 338 -18.23 4.50 -0.06
C GLN A 338 -17.93 4.47 1.43
N PHE A 339 -16.82 5.07 1.81
CA PHE A 339 -16.52 5.41 3.18
C PHE A 339 -17.08 6.79 3.54
N GLU A 340 -17.36 6.97 4.82
CA GLU A 340 -17.58 8.28 5.41
C GLU A 340 -16.46 8.56 6.39
N PHE A 341 -15.54 9.42 5.97
CA PHE A 341 -14.42 9.86 6.78
C PHE A 341 -14.85 11.03 7.67
N SER A 342 -14.50 10.94 8.95
CA SER A 342 -14.89 11.91 9.96
C SER A 342 -13.72 12.25 10.87
N TRP A 343 -13.91 13.25 11.74
CA TRP A 343 -12.91 13.61 12.73
C TRP A 343 -12.55 12.41 13.62
N SER A 344 -11.26 12.15 13.80
CA SER A 344 -10.78 10.99 14.56
C SER A 344 -9.69 11.38 15.57
N TRP A 345 -9.09 10.37 16.19
CA TRP A 345 -7.93 10.56 17.06
C TRP A 345 -6.67 10.96 16.28
N ARG A 346 -6.61 10.69 14.95
CA ARG A 346 -5.49 11.14 14.09
C ARG A 346 -5.44 12.66 14.01
N ASP A 347 -6.58 13.32 13.99
CA ASP A 347 -6.63 14.78 14.06
C ASP A 347 -6.04 15.34 15.33
N ALA A 348 -6.41 14.75 16.47
CA ALA A 348 -5.88 15.16 17.76
C ALA A 348 -4.37 14.91 17.83
N MET A 349 -3.89 13.82 17.21
CA MET A 349 -2.47 13.53 17.10
C MET A 349 -1.74 14.57 16.24
N LEU A 350 -2.32 14.96 15.09
CA LEU A 350 -1.74 16.00 14.24
C LEU A 350 -1.75 17.37 14.93
N GLU A 351 -2.82 17.70 15.65
CA GLU A 351 -2.91 18.93 16.44
C GLU A 351 -1.84 18.99 17.53
N GLN A 352 -1.65 17.90 18.28
CA GLN A 352 -0.62 17.80 19.32
C GLN A 352 0.81 17.91 18.77
N ASN A 353 1.02 17.46 17.53
CA ASN A 353 2.34 17.43 16.89
C ASN A 353 2.43 18.37 15.68
N ILE A 354 1.64 19.45 15.65
CA ILE A 354 1.51 20.30 14.47
C ILE A 354 2.84 20.96 14.05
N ALA A 355 3.73 21.19 15.02
CA ALA A 355 5.07 21.73 14.77
C ALA A 355 6.00 20.74 14.02
N LEU A 356 5.66 19.45 14.01
CA LEU A 356 6.39 18.38 13.31
C LEU A 356 5.71 17.94 12.01
N ARG A 357 4.59 18.58 11.64
CA ARG A 357 3.87 18.27 10.40
C ARG A 357 4.76 18.56 9.19
N PRO A 358 4.94 17.62 8.25
CA PRO A 358 5.59 17.93 6.98
C PRO A 358 4.70 18.84 6.11
N THR A 359 5.31 19.54 5.16
CA THR A 359 4.54 20.15 4.06
C THR A 359 3.93 19.05 3.20
N VAL A 360 2.89 19.36 2.42
CA VAL A 360 2.36 18.41 1.42
C VAL A 360 3.47 17.93 0.47
N ALA A 361 4.35 18.82 -0.02
CA ALA A 361 5.48 18.41 -0.87
C ALA A 361 6.38 17.35 -0.19
N ASN A 362 6.74 17.55 1.09
CA ASN A 362 7.54 16.58 1.83
C ASN A 362 6.78 15.27 2.09
N LEU A 363 5.47 15.33 2.32
CA LEU A 363 4.62 14.15 2.48
C LEU A 363 4.63 13.28 1.21
N LEU A 364 4.59 13.89 0.01
CA LEU A 364 4.58 13.17 -1.26
C LEU A 364 5.88 12.44 -1.57
N GLU A 365 7.00 12.92 -1.02
CA GLU A 365 8.34 12.35 -1.19
C GLU A 365 8.74 11.38 -0.06
N THR A 366 7.84 11.17 0.91
CA THR A 366 8.06 10.31 2.07
C THR A 366 8.11 8.84 1.65
N SER A 367 9.16 8.14 2.08
CA SER A 367 9.32 6.71 1.85
C SER A 367 8.56 5.87 2.88
N TRP A 368 8.42 4.57 2.61
CA TRP A 368 7.93 3.60 3.59
C TRP A 368 8.73 3.60 4.90
N GLY A 369 10.04 3.84 4.82
CA GLY A 369 10.93 3.91 5.97
C GLY A 369 10.67 5.12 6.86
N ASP A 370 10.10 6.21 6.35
CA ASP A 370 9.89 7.43 7.11
C ASP A 370 8.65 7.38 8.02
N PHE A 371 7.66 6.54 7.68
CA PHE A 371 6.47 6.29 8.53
C PHE A 371 6.80 5.57 9.84
N ASN A 372 8.07 5.22 9.97
CA ASN A 372 8.61 4.51 11.09
C ASN A 372 9.38 5.42 12.04
N ALA A 373 9.35 5.13 13.34
CA ALA A 373 10.29 5.65 14.30
C ALA A 373 11.52 4.72 14.40
N ALA A 374 12.71 5.26 14.22
CA ALA A 374 13.95 4.50 14.46
C ALA A 374 14.22 4.24 15.96
N GLY A 375 13.61 5.04 16.82
CA GLY A 375 13.79 5.03 18.27
C GLY A 375 12.73 5.86 18.98
N ARG A 376 12.76 5.90 20.31
CA ARG A 376 11.72 6.55 21.13
C ARG A 376 11.61 8.07 20.86
N GLU A 377 12.74 8.70 20.58
CA GLU A 377 12.88 10.11 20.26
C GLU A 377 12.23 10.49 18.91
N ASP A 378 12.10 9.53 18.01
CA ASP A 378 11.56 9.74 16.65
C ASP A 378 10.04 9.54 16.59
N LEU A 379 9.46 9.02 17.67
CA LEU A 379 8.04 8.70 17.74
C LEU A 379 7.10 9.90 17.49
N PRO A 380 7.36 11.12 18.03
CA PRO A 380 6.52 12.27 17.72
C PRO A 380 6.51 12.62 16.23
N ARG A 381 7.65 12.49 15.53
CA ARG A 381 7.75 12.73 14.09
C ARG A 381 6.95 11.70 13.31
N ALA A 382 7.15 10.41 13.58
CA ALA A 382 6.42 9.33 12.93
C ALA A 382 4.90 9.45 13.16
N ALA A 383 4.49 9.80 14.38
CA ALA A 383 3.09 10.06 14.72
C ALA A 383 2.51 11.24 13.96
N ALA A 384 3.24 12.36 13.86
CA ALA A 384 2.85 13.53 13.08
C ALA A 384 2.69 13.20 11.59
N LEU A 385 3.62 12.43 11.03
CA LEU A 385 3.61 12.00 9.64
C LEU A 385 2.42 11.08 9.31
N GLN A 386 2.18 10.05 10.14
CA GLN A 386 1.01 9.18 9.98
C GLN A 386 -0.30 9.96 10.11
N ALA A 387 -0.38 10.85 11.09
CA ALA A 387 -1.56 11.69 11.30
C ALA A 387 -1.78 12.66 10.13
N MET A 388 -0.70 13.27 9.62
CA MET A 388 -0.74 14.12 8.43
C MET A 388 -1.24 13.35 7.21
N ALA A 389 -0.72 12.15 6.94
CA ALA A 389 -1.18 11.31 5.82
C ALA A 389 -2.69 11.03 5.90
N ALA A 390 -3.19 10.59 7.05
CA ALA A 390 -4.61 10.32 7.28
C ALA A 390 -5.48 11.58 7.09
N VAL A 391 -5.11 12.68 7.76
CA VAL A 391 -5.85 13.94 7.69
C VAL A 391 -5.82 14.53 6.28
N PHE A 392 -4.74 14.32 5.53
CA PHE A 392 -4.64 14.75 4.13
C PHE A 392 -5.56 13.94 3.21
N ILE A 393 -5.69 12.62 3.39
CA ILE A 393 -6.69 11.81 2.67
C ILE A 393 -8.09 12.35 2.88
N ARG A 394 -8.46 12.66 4.13
CA ARG A 394 -9.76 13.25 4.42
C ARG A 394 -9.93 14.66 3.88
N TYR A 395 -8.86 15.45 3.80
CA TYR A 395 -8.89 16.74 3.09
C TYR A 395 -9.22 16.52 1.61
N LEU A 396 -8.53 15.60 0.93
CA LEU A 396 -8.80 15.26 -0.47
C LEU A 396 -10.25 14.80 -0.66
N ASP A 397 -10.79 14.00 0.26
CA ASP A 397 -12.19 13.56 0.24
C ASP A 397 -13.16 14.74 0.40
N THR A 398 -12.90 15.63 1.37
CA THR A 398 -13.71 16.83 1.60
C THR A 398 -13.71 17.78 0.40
N GLN A 399 -12.62 17.81 -0.38
CA GLN A 399 -12.56 18.58 -1.64
C GLN A 399 -13.23 17.85 -2.82
N GLY A 400 -13.71 16.62 -2.65
CA GLY A 400 -14.23 15.78 -3.73
C GLY A 400 -13.16 15.31 -4.71
N LYS A 401 -11.90 15.25 -4.26
CA LYS A 401 -10.71 14.97 -5.11
C LYS A 401 -10.03 13.64 -4.81
N LEU A 402 -10.34 12.97 -3.69
CA LEU A 402 -9.64 11.75 -3.28
C LEU A 402 -9.60 10.68 -4.38
N LYS A 403 -10.75 10.33 -4.98
CA LYS A 403 -10.81 9.31 -6.04
C LYS A 403 -9.98 9.71 -7.26
N GLU A 404 -10.07 10.98 -7.68
CA GLU A 404 -9.34 11.49 -8.84
C GLU A 404 -7.82 11.36 -8.62
N VAL A 405 -7.35 11.76 -7.43
CA VAL A 405 -5.94 11.65 -7.05
C VAL A 405 -5.52 10.19 -6.93
N TYR A 406 -6.33 9.33 -6.31
CA TYR A 406 -6.05 7.90 -6.15
C TYR A 406 -5.84 7.21 -7.51
N PHE A 407 -6.79 7.39 -8.45
CA PHE A 407 -6.70 6.77 -9.76
C PHE A 407 -5.61 7.41 -10.63
N ALA A 408 -5.36 8.71 -10.50
CA ALA A 408 -4.22 9.32 -11.19
C ALA A 408 -2.88 8.81 -10.66
N ALA A 409 -2.72 8.62 -9.35
CA ALA A 409 -1.53 8.02 -8.76
C ALA A 409 -1.34 6.57 -9.24
N ARG A 410 -2.41 5.79 -9.33
CA ARG A 410 -2.37 4.39 -9.81
C ARG A 410 -2.06 4.29 -11.31
N ASP A 411 -2.74 5.10 -12.12
CA ASP A 411 -2.82 4.88 -13.57
C ASP A 411 -1.95 5.88 -14.38
N GLN A 412 -1.48 6.97 -13.75
CA GLN A 412 -0.77 8.05 -14.43
C GLN A 412 0.62 8.36 -13.87
N HIS A 413 1.01 7.76 -12.74
CA HIS A 413 2.39 7.89 -12.23
C HIS A 413 3.38 7.28 -13.21
N ILE A 414 3.11 6.05 -13.64
CA ILE A 414 3.81 5.34 -14.70
C ILE A 414 2.77 4.90 -15.73
N THR A 415 2.93 5.34 -16.97
CA THR A 415 2.02 4.96 -18.06
C THR A 415 2.73 4.12 -19.10
N ALA A 416 1.96 3.53 -20.01
CA ALA A 416 2.49 2.88 -21.20
C ALA A 416 3.36 3.84 -22.05
N ASP A 417 3.10 5.15 -21.98
CA ASP A 417 3.96 6.16 -22.60
C ASP A 417 4.88 6.80 -21.56
N LEU A 418 6.13 6.34 -21.52
CA LEU A 418 7.09 6.74 -20.48
C LEU A 418 7.44 8.22 -20.49
N SER A 419 7.31 8.90 -21.64
CA SER A 419 7.39 10.36 -21.71
C SER A 419 6.27 11.08 -20.95
N GLN A 420 5.28 10.34 -20.42
CA GLN A 420 4.17 10.85 -19.63
C GLN A 420 4.27 10.46 -18.15
N TYR A 421 5.44 10.02 -17.67
CA TYR A 421 5.69 9.90 -16.23
C TYR A 421 5.26 11.19 -15.51
N ARG A 422 4.67 11.04 -14.34
CA ARG A 422 4.31 12.16 -13.47
C ARG A 422 4.66 11.86 -12.04
N SER A 423 5.38 12.77 -11.40
CA SER A 423 5.49 12.79 -9.95
C SER A 423 4.11 12.92 -9.29
N TYR A 424 4.00 12.50 -8.03
CA TYR A 424 2.76 12.68 -7.26
C TYR A 424 2.41 14.17 -7.04
N GLY A 425 3.44 15.03 -7.01
CA GLY A 425 3.27 16.48 -7.02
C GLY A 425 2.53 16.94 -8.28
N GLU A 426 3.03 16.61 -9.47
CA GLU A 426 2.39 16.97 -10.74
C GLU A 426 0.97 16.42 -10.87
N ILE A 427 0.71 15.23 -10.32
CA ILE A 427 -0.64 14.65 -10.25
C ILE A 427 -1.57 15.56 -9.43
N LEU A 428 -1.16 15.95 -8.22
CA LEU A 428 -1.95 16.85 -7.38
C LEU A 428 -2.15 18.21 -8.05
N GLU A 429 -1.08 18.80 -8.60
CA GLU A 429 -1.15 20.12 -9.23
C GLU A 429 -2.13 20.16 -10.39
N LYS A 430 -2.13 19.09 -11.20
CA LYS A 430 -3.07 18.95 -12.31
C LYS A 430 -4.50 18.75 -11.83
N THR A 431 -4.73 17.91 -10.82
CA THR A 431 -6.06 17.62 -10.29
C THR A 431 -6.69 18.83 -9.59
N PHE A 432 -5.89 19.66 -8.92
CA PHE A 432 -6.35 20.88 -8.23
C PHE A 432 -6.27 22.14 -9.09
N VAL A 433 -5.50 22.13 -10.18
CA VAL A 433 -5.15 23.31 -10.98
C VAL A 433 -4.48 24.39 -10.10
N LYS A 434 -3.56 23.95 -9.23
CA LYS A 434 -2.84 24.75 -8.23
C LYS A 434 -1.45 24.19 -8.01
N SER A 435 -0.50 24.98 -7.49
CA SER A 435 0.79 24.43 -7.06
C SER A 435 0.63 23.58 -5.81
N VAL A 436 1.58 22.67 -5.55
CA VAL A 436 1.59 21.89 -4.28
C VAL A 436 1.65 22.82 -3.05
N ASP A 437 2.36 23.93 -3.13
CA ASP A 437 2.45 24.91 -2.05
C ASP A 437 1.11 25.60 -1.77
N ASP A 438 0.31 25.87 -2.80
CA ASP A 438 -1.03 26.44 -2.64
C ASP A 438 -1.97 25.41 -1.99
N ILE A 439 -1.85 24.13 -2.37
CA ILE A 439 -2.59 23.03 -1.76
C ILE A 439 -2.22 22.87 -0.28
N ASP A 440 -0.93 22.97 0.09
CA ASP A 440 -0.49 22.91 1.49
C ASP A 440 -1.08 24.04 2.34
N ARG A 441 -1.10 25.28 1.82
CA ARG A 441 -1.72 26.43 2.51
C ARG A 441 -3.23 26.27 2.68
N GLU A 442 -3.92 25.74 1.66
CA GLU A 442 -5.35 25.47 1.74
C GLU A 442 -5.68 24.35 2.70
N PHE A 443 -4.87 23.28 2.71
CA PHE A 443 -4.95 22.21 3.68
C PHE A 443 -4.79 22.74 5.12
N ASP A 444 -3.78 23.57 5.37
CA ASP A 444 -3.54 24.18 6.69
C ASP A 444 -4.72 25.03 7.15
N ALA A 445 -5.24 25.88 6.27
CA ALA A 445 -6.41 26.71 6.56
C ALA A 445 -7.67 25.87 6.81
N TRP A 446 -7.88 24.82 6.02
CA TRP A 446 -8.98 23.88 6.20
C TRP A 446 -8.89 23.17 7.56
N PHE A 447 -7.72 22.64 7.92
CA PHE A 447 -7.54 21.90 9.17
C PHE A 447 -7.80 22.78 10.40
N LYS A 448 -7.29 24.01 10.41
CA LYS A 448 -7.58 25.01 11.45
C LYS A 448 -9.07 25.32 11.57
N LYS A 449 -9.79 25.37 10.44
CA LYS A 449 -11.25 25.57 10.45
C LYS A 449 -11.97 24.37 11.06
N GLN A 450 -11.56 23.14 10.74
CA GLN A 450 -12.14 21.92 11.32
C GLN A 450 -11.97 21.90 12.85
N GLN A 451 -10.76 22.22 13.34
CA GLN A 451 -10.49 22.37 14.77
C GLN A 451 -11.44 23.38 15.44
N ALA A 452 -11.59 24.57 14.85
CA ALA A 452 -12.43 25.61 15.39
C ALA A 452 -13.92 25.23 15.42
N SER A 453 -14.42 24.49 14.43
CA SER A 453 -15.79 23.97 14.41
C SER A 453 -16.01 22.95 15.53
N ARG A 454 -15.07 22.01 15.71
CA ARG A 454 -15.17 20.98 16.76
C ARG A 454 -15.26 21.57 18.16
N LEU A 455 -14.48 22.63 18.44
CA LEU A 455 -14.51 23.31 19.73
C LEU A 455 -15.84 24.02 20.02
N LYS A 456 -16.63 24.34 18.99
CA LYS A 456 -17.99 24.90 19.14
C LYS A 456 -19.03 23.83 19.39
N ASP A 457 -18.88 22.68 18.74
CA ASP A 457 -19.84 21.57 18.80
C ASP A 457 -19.61 20.64 19.99
N THR A 458 -18.43 20.69 20.61
CA THR A 458 -18.16 20.00 21.87
C THR A 458 -18.62 20.92 23.01
N PRO A 459 -19.78 20.69 23.66
CA PRO A 459 -20.16 21.48 24.81
C PRO A 459 -19.02 21.44 25.84
N ALA A 460 -18.65 22.61 26.37
CA ALA A 460 -17.65 22.69 27.43
C ALA A 460 -17.95 21.61 28.47
N PRO A 461 -16.95 20.80 28.89
CA PRO A 461 -17.20 19.77 29.89
C PRO A 461 -17.89 20.45 31.07
N ARG A 462 -19.10 19.98 31.42
CA ARG A 462 -19.81 20.51 32.60
C ARG A 462 -18.89 20.23 33.78
N LEU A 463 -18.18 21.26 34.24
CA LEU A 463 -17.42 21.21 35.47
C LEU A 463 -18.43 20.83 36.55
N CYS A 464 -18.25 19.64 37.14
CA CYS A 464 -19.02 19.19 38.29
C CYS A 464 -18.55 19.99 39.52
N ASN A 465 -18.81 21.30 39.52
CA ASN A 465 -18.59 22.19 40.66
C ASN A 465 -19.89 22.27 41.47
N GLY A 466 -20.26 21.15 42.08
CA GLY A 466 -21.37 21.06 43.03
C GLY A 466 -21.00 20.08 44.14
N PRO A 467 -21.30 20.38 45.42
CA PRO A 467 -20.99 19.49 46.52
C PRO A 467 -21.71 18.15 46.32
N VAL A 468 -20.91 17.09 46.39
CA VAL A 468 -21.20 15.67 46.23
C VAL A 468 -22.60 15.27 46.71
N GLN A 469 -23.42 14.71 45.81
CA GLN A 469 -24.29 13.55 46.07
C GLN A 469 -24.95 13.06 44.76
N GLY A 470 -24.25 12.23 43.99
CA GLY A 470 -24.81 11.45 42.88
C GLY A 470 -23.76 11.02 41.84
N PRO A 471 -23.82 9.79 41.30
CA PRO A 471 -22.91 9.34 40.25
C PRO A 471 -23.16 10.09 38.94
N CYS A 472 -22.09 10.59 38.33
CA CYS A 472 -22.14 11.13 36.96
C CYS A 472 -22.56 10.01 36.00
N PRO A 473 -23.56 10.21 35.11
CA PRO A 473 -23.87 9.22 34.10
C PRO A 473 -22.71 9.10 33.11
N ASP A 474 -22.37 7.86 32.76
CA ASP A 474 -21.36 7.52 31.76
C ASP A 474 -21.52 8.39 30.50
N MET A 475 -20.42 9.02 30.08
CA MET A 475 -20.27 9.54 28.74
C MET A 475 -20.35 8.38 27.75
N LYS A 476 -21.57 8.00 27.37
CA LYS A 476 -21.80 7.34 26.10
C LYS A 476 -21.22 8.25 25.02
N GLN A 477 -20.10 7.83 24.43
CA GLN A 477 -19.67 8.34 23.13
C GLN A 477 -20.85 8.15 22.18
N THR A 478 -21.50 9.26 21.84
CA THR A 478 -22.49 9.28 20.77
C THR A 478 -21.72 9.18 19.46
N ALA A 479 -21.60 7.97 18.94
CA ALA A 479 -21.42 7.76 17.51
C ALA A 479 -22.76 8.08 16.84
N ASN A 480 -22.80 9.17 16.09
CA ASN A 480 -23.78 9.43 15.03
C ASN A 480 -23.01 9.56 13.73
#